data_AF-A0A2E0WZW7-F1
#
_entry.id   AF-A0A2E0WZW7-F1
#
_cell.length_a   1.000
_cell.length_b   1.000
_cell.length_c   1.000
_cell.angle_alpha   90.00
_cell.angle_beta   90.00
_cell.angle_gamma   90.00
#
_symmetry.space_group_name_H-M   'P 1'
#
loop_
_entity.id
_entity.type
_entity.pdbx_description
1 polymer ?
#
loop_
_entity_poly.entity_id
_entity_poly.type
_entity_poly.pdbx_seq_one_letter_code
_entity_poly.pdbx_strand_id
1 'polypeptide(L)' 'MLIVLTDDQGYADLGCFGSSTNKTPRLDLLASEGMRFTSFYAQHTCGPSRSALLTGRYPF' A
#
# COMPACT_ATOMS: atom_id res chain seq x y z
N MET A 1 9.02 -3.57 -14.60
CA MET A 1 7.99 -3.53 -13.55
C MET A 1 8.68 -3.34 -12.22
N LEU A 2 8.29 -2.34 -11.43
CA LEU A 2 8.82 -2.09 -10.09
C LEU A 2 7.67 -2.24 -9.09
N ILE A 3 7.90 -3.01 -8.02
CA ILE A 3 6.95 -3.14 -6.90
C ILE A 3 7.64 -2.55 -5.67
N VAL A 4 6.99 -1.60 -5.03
CA VAL A 4 7.41 -1.04 -3.74
C VAL A 4 6.38 -1.44 -2.70
N LEU A 5 6.81 -2.20 -1.70
CA LEU A 5 5.97 -2.65 -0.57
C LEU A 5 6.57 -2.10 0.71
N THR A 6 5.75 -1.40 1.50
CA THR A 6 6.09 -0.89 2.82
C THR A 6 5.60 -1.86 3.91
N ASP A 7 6.41 -2.10 4.93
CA ASP A 7 6.02 -2.92 6.08
C ASP A 7 5.14 -2.10 7.04
N ASP A 8 4.03 -2.69 7.49
CA ASP A 8 3.12 -2.15 8.52
C ASP A 8 2.57 -0.72 8.29
N GLN A 9 2.59 -0.21 7.06
CA GLN A 9 2.05 1.12 6.77
C GLN A 9 0.51 1.13 6.88
N GLY A 10 -0.01 2.02 7.72
CA GLY A 10 -1.44 2.23 7.89
C GLY A 10 -2.08 2.91 6.68
N TYR A 11 -3.39 2.70 6.51
CA TYR A 11 -4.14 3.26 5.39
C TYR A 11 -4.11 4.80 5.38
N ALA A 12 -4.24 5.43 6.55
CA ALA A 12 -4.28 6.90 6.69
C ALA A 12 -2.89 7.54 6.90
N ASP A 13 -1.80 6.80 6.69
CA ASP A 13 -0.45 7.32 6.96
C ASP A 13 0.10 8.20 5.84
N LEU A 14 -0.47 8.14 4.62
CA LEU A 14 -0.06 8.97 3.50
C LEU A 14 -0.93 10.22 3.37
N GLY A 15 -0.33 11.32 2.93
CA GLY A 15 -1.04 12.56 2.63
C GLY A 15 -2.17 12.35 1.63
N CYS A 16 -1.94 11.58 0.57
CA CYS A 16 -2.95 11.22 -0.42
C CYS A 16 -4.08 10.33 0.12
N PHE A 17 -3.99 9.79 1.35
CA PHE A 17 -5.08 9.09 2.04
C PHE A 17 -5.63 9.86 3.25
N GLY A 18 -5.22 11.12 3.42
CA GLY A 18 -5.76 12.04 4.43
C GLY A 18 -4.85 12.30 5.63
N SER A 19 -3.59 11.83 5.62
CA SER A 19 -2.65 12.18 6.69
C SER A 19 -2.39 13.68 6.72
N SER A 20 -2.60 14.31 7.87
CA SER A 20 -2.22 15.71 8.14
C SER A 20 -0.88 15.82 8.89
N THR A 21 -0.41 14.73 9.49
CA THR A 21 0.84 14.67 10.27
C THR A 21 2.03 14.26 9.40
N ASN A 22 1.87 13.20 8.61
CA ASN A 22 2.96 12.64 7.80
C ASN A 22 3.00 13.33 6.43
N LYS A 23 4.16 13.86 6.06
CA LYS A 23 4.36 14.53 4.77
C LYS A 23 4.95 13.55 3.76
N THR A 24 4.18 13.15 2.76
CA THR A 24 4.57 12.14 1.75
C THR A 24 4.52 12.65 0.31
N PRO A 25 5.12 13.83 -0.01
CA PRO A 25 4.88 14.54 -1.26
C PRO A 25 5.23 13.75 -2.53
N ARG A 26 6.18 12.81 -2.46
CA ARG A 26 6.55 11.94 -3.59
C ARG A 26 5.51 10.86 -3.87
N LEU A 27 4.93 10.28 -2.82
CA LEU A 27 3.85 9.29 -2.94
C LEU A 27 2.54 9.98 -3.32
N ASP A 28 2.31 11.20 -2.84
CA ASP A 28 1.14 11.99 -3.18
C ASP A 28 1.15 12.37 -4.68
N LEU A 29 2.30 12.77 -5.21
CA LEU A 29 2.48 13.02 -6.65
C LEU A 29 2.27 11.75 -7.48
N LEU A 30 2.82 10.62 -7.04
CA LEU A 30 2.61 9.33 -7.71
C LEU A 30 1.13 8.96 -7.77
N ALA A 31 0.38 9.22 -6.69
CA ALA A 31 -1.06 8.97 -6.64
C ALA A 31 -1.86 9.92 -7.54
N SER A 32 -1.39 11.16 -7.76
CA SER A 32 -2.05 12.14 -8.65
C SER A 32 -1.79 11.92 -10.13
N GLU A 33 -0.60 11.42 -10.48
CA GLU A 33 -0.21 11.14 -11.87
C GLU A 33 -0.66 9.74 -12.33
N GLY A 34 -1.07 8.89 -11.40
CA GLY A 34 -1.46 7.51 -11.65
C GLY A 34 -2.88 7.16 -11.17
N MET A 35 -3.03 5.93 -10.68
CA MET A 35 -4.28 5.43 -10.11
C MET A 35 -4.09 5.16 -8.61
N ARG A 36 -5.03 5.63 -7.80
CA ARG A 36 -5.09 5.39 -6.36
C ARG A 36 -6.27 4.49 -6.03
N PHE A 37 -6.00 3.32 -5.45
CA PHE A 37 -7.03 2.41 -4.96
C PHE A 37 -7.44 2.77 -3.53
N THR A 38 -8.73 2.96 -3.29
CA THR A 38 -9.30 3.21 -1.95
C THR A 38 -9.80 1.94 -1.28
N SER A 39 -9.72 0.80 -1.96
CA SER A 39 -10.18 -0.51 -1.49
C SER A 39 -9.21 -1.60 -1.94
N PHE A 40 -8.03 -1.63 -1.32
CA PHE A 40 -6.99 -2.62 -1.55
C PHE A 40 -6.74 -3.40 -0.25
N TYR A 41 -7.14 -4.68 -0.22
CA TYR A 41 -7.07 -5.51 0.99
C TYR A 41 -5.89 -6.46 0.94
N ALA A 42 -5.20 -6.59 2.07
CA ALA A 42 -4.11 -7.53 2.27
C ALA A 42 -4.41 -8.46 3.45
N GLN A 43 -3.63 -9.52 3.59
CA GLN A 43 -3.69 -10.35 4.78
C GLN A 43 -3.11 -9.61 5.99
N HIS A 44 -3.66 -9.89 7.17
CA HIS A 44 -3.34 -9.22 8.42
C HIS A 44 -1.95 -9.57 8.99
N THR A 45 -1.22 -10.51 8.38
CA THR A 45 0.11 -10.95 8.83
C THR A 45 1.12 -10.85 7.68
N CYS A 46 2.36 -10.45 7.99
CA CYS A 46 3.42 -10.19 7.03
C CYS A 46 3.71 -11.37 6.08
N GLY A 47 3.83 -12.60 6.61
CA GLY A 47 4.10 -13.81 5.82
C GLY A 47 3.00 -14.10 4.79
N PRO A 48 1.75 -14.34 5.22
CA PRO A 48 0.61 -14.54 4.33
C PRO A 48 0.39 -13.38 3.32
N SER A 49 0.60 -12.13 3.74
CA SER A 49 0.45 -10.96 2.87
C SER A 49 1.46 -11.00 1.72
N ARG A 50 2.73 -11.24 2.04
CA ARG A 50 3.82 -11.31 1.05
C ARG A 50 3.68 -12.53 0.14
N SER A 51 3.32 -13.69 0.68
CA SER A 51 3.13 -14.90 -0.15
C SER A 51 1.96 -14.75 -1.12
N ALA A 52 0.85 -14.13 -0.71
CA ALA A 52 -0.28 -13.84 -1.58
C ALA A 52 0.10 -12.87 -2.70
N LEU A 53 0.86 -11.81 -2.39
CA LEU A 53 1.33 -10.83 -3.38
C LEU A 53 2.25 -11.48 -4.43
N LEU A 54 3.18 -12.34 -4.02
CA LEU A 54 4.17 -12.95 -4.92
C LEU A 54 3.59 -14.08 -5.77
N THR A 55 2.59 -14.80 -5.28
CA THR A 55 2.05 -15.99 -5.94
C THR A 55 0.69 -15.76 -6.61
N GLY A 56 -0.02 -14.69 -6.27
CA GLY A 56 -1.38 -14.44 -6.74
C GLY A 56 -2.40 -15.46 -6.20
N ARG A 57 -2.09 -16.12 -5.08
CA ARG A 57 -2.92 -17.18 -4.48
C ARG A 57 -3.32 -16.81 -3.08
N TYR A 58 -4.48 -17.31 -2.63
CA TYR A 58 -4.83 -17.24 -1.23
C TYR A 58 -3.78 -18.00 -0.39
N PRO A 59 -3.29 -17.41 0.70
CA PRO A 59 -2.56 -18.15 1.71
C PRO A 59 -3.57 -19.04 2.44
N PHE A 60 -3.28 -20.34 2.41
CA PHE A 60 -3.96 -21.49 3.02
C PHE A 60 -5.22 -21.20 3.87
#